data_AF-A0A8I2K643-F1
#
_entry.id   AF-A0A8I2K643-F1
#
_cell.length_a   1.000
_cell.length_b   1.000
_cell.length_c   1.000
_cell.angle_alpha   90.00
_cell.angle_beta   90.00
_cell.angle_gamma   90.00
#
_symmetry.space_group_name_H-M   'P 1'
#
loop_
_entity.id
_entity.type
_entity.pdbx_description
1 polymer ?
#
loop_
_entity_poly.entity_id
_entity_poly.type
_entity_poly.pdbx_seq_one_letter_code
_entity_poly.pdbx_strand_id
1 'polypeptide(L)'
;EWEWAAGGEPGGSVRGYPWPKDKGEPNPNLANYNNNVGTTTPVGRYPEGATPHGLMDMAGNVWEWMENYYSEKKFAFALRGGS
;
A
#
# COMPACT_ATOMS: atom_id res chain seq x y z
N GLU A 1 8.26 1.35 9.62
CA GLU A 1 7.86 -0.07 9.52
C GLU A 1 6.98 -0.31 8.31
N TRP A 2 5.81 0.33 8.23
CA TRP A 2 4.85 0.13 7.15
C TRP A 2 5.41 0.32 5.73
N GLU A 3 6.15 1.41 5.48
CA GLU A 3 6.76 1.65 4.15
C GLU A 3 7.77 0.57 3.78
N TRP A 4 8.49 0.03 4.76
CA TRP A 4 9.42 -1.07 4.55
C TRP A 4 8.67 -2.36 4.21
N ALA A 5 7.58 -2.65 4.92
CA ALA A 5 6.72 -3.80 4.63
C ALA A 5 6.08 -3.72 3.23
N ALA A 6 5.65 -2.52 2.81
CA ALA A 6 5.06 -2.30 1.49
C ALA A 6 6.11 -2.42 0.37
N GLY A 7 7.16 -1.61 0.43
CA GLY A 7 8.08 -1.41 -0.71
C GLY A 7 9.56 -1.53 -0.37
N GLY A 8 9.91 -1.69 0.90
CA GLY A 8 11.30 -1.70 1.36
C GLY A 8 12.12 -2.85 0.80
N GLU A 9 13.41 -2.60 0.65
CA GLU A 9 14.41 -3.58 0.22
C GLU A 9 15.67 -3.52 1.10
N PRO A 10 16.42 -4.63 1.18
CA PRO A 10 17.76 -4.60 1.74
C PRO A 10 18.62 -3.57 1.02
N GLY A 11 19.37 -2.76 1.79
CA GLY A 11 20.17 -1.65 1.23
C GLY A 11 19.43 -0.31 1.16
N GLY A 12 18.16 -0.25 1.57
CA GLY A 12 17.43 1.01 1.79
C GLY A 12 16.73 1.57 0.56
N SER A 13 16.73 0.86 -0.58
CA SER A 13 15.84 1.19 -1.70
C SER A 13 14.38 0.91 -1.34
N VAL A 14 13.48 1.60 -2.04
CA VAL A 14 12.04 1.42 -1.94
C VAL A 14 11.48 1.26 -3.35
N ARG A 15 10.70 0.19 -3.58
CA ARG A 15 9.96 -0.02 -4.83
C ARG A 15 8.92 1.09 -5.02
N GLY A 16 8.63 1.43 -6.27
CA GLY A 16 7.60 2.42 -6.59
C GLY A 16 6.19 1.99 -6.16
N TYR A 17 5.93 0.68 -6.14
CA TYR A 17 4.67 0.08 -5.72
C TYR A 17 4.93 -1.16 -4.85
N PRO A 18 3.94 -1.65 -4.07
CA PRO A 18 4.17 -2.76 -3.15
C PRO A 18 4.61 -4.06 -3.84
N TRP A 19 4.06 -4.32 -5.03
CA TRP A 19 4.28 -5.53 -5.80
C TRP A 19 5.63 -5.58 -6.55
N PRO A 20 6.06 -6.78 -6.99
CA PRO A 20 7.24 -6.95 -7.85
C PRO A 20 7.22 -6.09 -9.13
N LYS A 21 8.40 -5.62 -9.55
CA LYS A 21 8.53 -4.67 -10.69
C LYS A 21 7.96 -5.20 -12.01
N ASP A 22 7.98 -6.51 -12.22
CA ASP A 22 7.43 -7.19 -13.41
C ASP A 22 5.91 -7.10 -13.53
N LYS A 23 5.19 -6.78 -12.44
CA LYS A 23 3.76 -6.48 -12.48
C LYS A 23 3.43 -5.13 -13.11
N GLY A 24 4.42 -4.23 -13.21
CA GLY A 24 4.27 -2.93 -13.87
C GLY A 24 3.49 -1.90 -13.06
N GLU A 25 2.85 -0.98 -13.77
CA GLU A 25 2.08 0.14 -13.21
C GLU A 25 0.75 -0.33 -12.57
N PRO A 26 0.19 0.45 -11.62
CA PRO A 26 -1.09 0.16 -10.99
C PRO A 26 -2.19 -0.06 -12.02
N ASN A 27 -2.99 -1.09 -11.79
CA ASN A 27 -4.16 -1.39 -12.57
C ASN A 27 -5.20 -2.12 -11.69
N PRO A 28 -6.45 -2.28 -12.15
CA PRO A 28 -7.51 -2.86 -11.34
C PRO A 28 -7.31 -4.32 -10.89
N ASN A 29 -6.30 -5.05 -11.39
CA ASN A 29 -5.96 -6.38 -10.89
C ASN A 29 -4.97 -6.34 -9.71
N LEU A 30 -4.28 -5.21 -9.52
CA LEU A 30 -3.25 -5.03 -8.50
C LEU A 30 -3.76 -4.29 -7.25
N ALA A 31 -4.79 -3.44 -7.37
CA ALA A 31 -5.33 -2.68 -6.24
C ALA A 31 -6.74 -2.12 -6.51
N ASN A 32 -7.47 -1.81 -5.44
CA ASN A 32 -8.66 -0.97 -5.45
C ASN A 32 -8.25 0.50 -5.22
N TYR A 33 -8.28 1.34 -6.24
CA TYR A 33 -7.86 2.74 -6.11
C TYR A 33 -8.63 3.63 -7.08
N ASN A 34 -8.56 4.95 -6.89
CA ASN A 34 -9.17 5.93 -7.79
C ASN A 34 -10.66 5.66 -8.05
N ASN A 35 -11.37 5.23 -7.01
CA ASN A 35 -12.79 4.92 -7.05
C ASN A 35 -13.18 3.86 -8.11
N ASN A 36 -12.27 2.95 -8.48
CA ASN A 36 -12.51 1.97 -9.53
C ASN A 36 -13.68 1.01 -9.21
N VAL A 37 -13.90 0.66 -7.94
CA VAL A 37 -15.05 -0.13 -7.47
C VAL A 37 -16.16 0.75 -6.86
N GLY A 38 -15.83 1.95 -6.38
CA GLY A 38 -16.78 2.83 -5.70
C GLY A 38 -16.98 2.53 -4.20
N THR A 39 -16.33 1.50 -3.68
CA THR A 39 -16.40 1.08 -2.28
C THR A 39 -15.20 0.18 -1.93
N THR A 40 -15.09 -0.23 -0.66
CA THR A 40 -14.08 -1.20 -0.23
C THR A 40 -14.36 -2.58 -0.80
N THR A 41 -13.33 -3.41 -0.85
CA THR A 41 -13.42 -4.80 -1.29
C THR A 41 -13.02 -5.75 -0.17
N PRO A 42 -13.47 -7.03 -0.22
CA PRO A 42 -12.96 -8.05 0.68
C PRO A 42 -11.43 -8.10 0.68
N VAL A 43 -10.84 -8.27 1.86
CA VAL A 43 -9.38 -8.42 2.03
C VAL A 43 -8.88 -9.58 1.18
N GLY A 44 -7.74 -9.39 0.51
CA GLY A 44 -7.11 -10.39 -0.35
C GLY A 44 -7.75 -10.55 -1.73
N ARG A 45 -8.64 -9.63 -2.15
CA ARG A 45 -9.21 -9.64 -3.51
C ARG A 45 -8.14 -9.44 -4.60
N TYR A 46 -7.01 -8.81 -4.29
CA TYR A 46 -5.94 -8.47 -5.24
C TYR A 46 -4.63 -9.23 -4.93
N PRO A 47 -4.59 -10.56 -5.09
CA PRO A 47 -3.40 -11.34 -4.76
C PRO A 47 -2.19 -10.99 -5.66
N GLU A 48 -2.43 -10.46 -6.86
CA GLU A 48 -1.35 -10.01 -7.75
C GLU A 48 -0.68 -8.71 -7.30
N GLY A 49 -1.36 -7.92 -6.46
CA GLY A 49 -0.84 -6.71 -5.84
C GLY A 49 -0.03 -6.95 -4.57
N ALA A 50 0.18 -8.22 -4.19
CA ALA A 50 0.91 -8.55 -2.98
C ALA A 50 2.39 -8.13 -3.07
N THR A 51 2.97 -7.80 -1.93
CA THR A 51 4.42 -7.61 -1.82
C THR A 51 5.16 -8.93 -2.08
N PRO A 52 6.49 -8.90 -2.32
CA PRO A 52 7.30 -10.12 -2.39
C PRO A 52 7.20 -11.01 -1.14
N HIS A 53 6.76 -10.45 -0.01
CA HIS A 53 6.55 -11.15 1.26
C HIS A 53 5.11 -11.65 1.44
N GLY A 54 4.23 -11.48 0.45
CA GLY A 54 2.85 -11.93 0.49
C GLY A 54 1.88 -11.00 1.23
N LEU A 55 2.30 -9.78 1.59
CA LEU A 55 1.40 -8.80 2.20
C LEU A 55 0.48 -8.23 1.12
N MET A 56 -0.83 -8.35 1.33
CA MET A 56 -1.86 -7.87 0.39
C MET A 56 -2.44 -6.54 0.86
N ASP A 57 -3.11 -5.84 -0.04
CA ASP A 57 -3.86 -4.60 0.23
C ASP A 57 -3.01 -3.44 0.78
N MET A 58 -1.68 -3.50 0.63
CA MET A 58 -0.76 -2.41 0.98
C MET A 58 -0.91 -1.16 0.09
N ALA A 59 -1.68 -1.25 -1.01
CA ALA A 59 -2.03 -0.11 -1.84
C ALA A 59 -3.54 -0.13 -2.12
N GLY A 60 -4.19 1.00 -1.82
CA GLY A 60 -5.62 1.18 -2.05
C GLY A 60 -6.51 0.50 -1.00
N ASN A 61 -7.80 0.36 -1.36
CA ASN A 61 -8.88 -0.15 -0.52
C ASN A 61 -9.22 0.77 0.67
N VAL A 62 -8.28 0.96 1.60
CA VAL A 62 -8.43 1.85 2.76
C VAL A 62 -7.10 2.47 3.16
N TRP A 63 -7.18 3.67 3.73
CA TRP A 63 -6.05 4.21 4.48
C TRP A 63 -5.82 3.41 5.76
N GLU A 64 -4.55 3.09 6.03
CA GLU A 64 -4.12 2.41 7.24
C GLU A 64 -3.49 3.42 8.22
N TRP A 65 -3.92 3.38 9.49
CA TRP A 65 -3.37 4.24 10.54
C TRP A 65 -1.98 3.80 10.97
N MET A 66 -1.14 4.79 11.26
CA MET A 66 0.18 4.59 11.84
C MET A 66 0.27 5.18 13.23
N GLU A 67 1.13 4.61 14.07
CA GLU A 67 1.43 5.17 15.39
C GLU A 67 2.24 6.49 15.29
N ASN A 68 2.97 6.70 14.19
CA ASN A 68 3.74 7.92 14.01
C ASN A 68 2.87 9.09 13.53
N TYR A 69 3.32 10.31 13.82
CA TYR A 69 2.64 11.53 13.39
C TYR A 69 2.90 11.85 11.92
N TYR A 70 1.92 12.48 11.26
CA TYR A 70 2.03 12.95 9.88
C TYR A 70 3.10 14.04 9.69
N SER A 71 3.30 14.86 10.72
CA SER A 71 4.30 15.93 10.72
C SER A 71 4.86 16.17 12.12
N GLU A 72 5.96 16.93 12.19
CA GLU A 72 6.62 17.33 13.44
C GLU A 72 5.71 18.09 14.41
N LYS A 73 4.62 18.69 13.92
CA LYS A 73 3.65 19.41 14.76
C LYS A 73 2.77 18.49 15.61
N LYS A 74 2.75 17.18 15.32
CA LYS A 74 2.07 16.12 16.11
C LYS A 74 0.56 16.33 16.35
N PHE A 75 -0.15 17.00 15.43
CA PHE A 75 -1.60 17.19 15.53
C PHE A 75 -2.43 16.05 14.92
N ALA A 76 -1.83 15.19 14.11
CA ALA A 76 -2.51 14.08 13.46
C ALA A 76 -1.55 12.89 13.26
N PHE A 77 -2.07 11.68 13.41
CA PHE A 77 -1.38 10.45 13.05
C PHE A 77 -1.25 10.33 11.53
N ALA A 78 -0.21 9.66 11.07
CA ALA A 78 0.00 9.39 9.66
C ALA A 78 -0.97 8.30 9.18
N LEU A 79 -1.39 8.44 7.92
CA LEU A 79 -2.13 7.46 7.16
C LEU A 79 -1.27 7.01 5.97
N ARG A 80 -1.30 5.73 5.60
CA ARG A 80 -0.61 5.18 4.41
C ARG A 80 -1.54 4.25 3.62
N GLY A 81 -1.10 3.80 2.45
CA GLY A 81 -1.84 2.84 1.59
C GLY A 81 -2.70 3.49 0.52
N GLY A 82 -3.46 4.53 0.86
CA GLY A 82 -4.44 5.13 -0.05
C GLY A 82 -5.76 4.36 -0.10
N SER A 83 -6.73 4.87 -0.88
CA SER A 83 -8.07 4.28 -1.04
C SER A 83 -8.59 4.41 -2.46
#